data_AF-A0A2N7GU81-F1
#
_entry.id   AF-A0A2N7GU81-F1
#
_cell.length_a   1.000
_cell.length_b   1.000
_cell.length_c   1.000
_cell.angle_alpha   90.00
_cell.angle_beta   90.00
_cell.angle_gamma   90.00
#
_symmetry.space_group_name_H-M   'P 1'
#
loop_
_entity.id
_entity.type
_entity.pdbx_description
1 polymer ?
#
loop_
_entity_poly.entity_id
_entity_poly.type
_entity_poly.pdbx_seq_one_letter_code
_entity_poly.pdbx_strand_id
1 'polypeptide(L)'
;MKLLNKQKGVTAIEFVLGALVLFFATFAIFESSYQIYVVNMTEYSLRETIRNTKIYEGEGINEQYENKFKSLIEDDDNLWSFLIDSSRFSIAGQYFKTYDDFVANRGHSDQGLNFNYNLAEITVTYRYTPVIKLAGAADRDISSTMVLNLEHEGWDNDAP
;
A
#
# COMPACT_ATOMS: atom_id res chain seq x y z
N MET A 1 23.70 -3.04 -65.05
CA MET A 1 24.50 -2.39 -63.99
C MET A 1 23.53 -1.98 -62.89
N LYS A 2 23.41 -2.76 -61.80
CA LYS A 2 22.43 -2.50 -60.72
C LYS A 2 23.00 -1.44 -59.78
N LEU A 3 22.34 -0.30 -59.70
CA LEU A 3 22.59 0.74 -58.70
C LEU A 3 22.29 0.15 -57.30
N LEU A 4 23.34 -0.26 -56.60
CA LEU A 4 23.27 -0.55 -55.17
C LEU A 4 23.06 0.79 -54.45
N ASN A 5 21.79 1.14 -54.23
CA ASN A 5 21.42 2.29 -53.41
C ASN A 5 22.05 2.13 -52.03
N LYS A 6 22.96 3.05 -51.71
CA LYS A 6 23.60 3.19 -50.40
C LYS A 6 22.55 3.63 -49.38
N GLN A 7 21.85 2.70 -48.73
CA GLN A 7 21.13 2.98 -47.49
C GLN A 7 22.16 3.17 -46.36
N LYS A 8 22.78 4.35 -46.29
CA LYS A 8 23.61 4.74 -45.16
C LYS A 8 22.72 5.38 -44.10
N GLY A 9 22.63 4.76 -42.93
CA GLY A 9 22.01 5.37 -41.74
C GLY A 9 20.62 4.88 -41.35
N VAL A 10 19.91 4.13 -42.22
CA VAL A 10 18.59 3.56 -41.88
C VAL A 10 18.69 2.64 -40.66
N THR A 11 19.71 1.77 -40.63
CA THR A 11 19.97 0.87 -39.50
C THR A 11 20.30 1.62 -38.21
N ALA A 12 20.97 2.78 -38.28
CA ALA A 12 21.27 3.58 -37.11
C ALA A 12 20.01 4.24 -36.54
N ILE A 13 19.12 4.73 -37.42
CA ILE A 13 17.83 5.32 -37.01
C ILE A 13 16.94 4.25 -36.37
N GLU A 14 16.85 3.07 -36.98
CA GLU A 14 16.07 1.93 -36.45
C GLU A 14 16.61 1.46 -35.10
N PHE A 15 17.93 1.40 -34.95
CA PHE A 15 18.57 1.05 -33.68
C PHE A 15 18.26 2.08 -32.58
N VAL A 16 18.37 3.39 -32.88
CA VAL A 16 18.06 4.44 -31.90
C VAL A 16 16.60 4.41 -31.51
N LEU A 17 15.66 4.26 -32.46
CA LEU A 17 14.24 4.12 -32.17
C LEU A 17 13.95 2.87 -31.33
N GLY A 18 14.55 1.74 -31.66
CA GLY A 18 14.42 0.50 -30.89
C GLY A 18 14.97 0.64 -29.46
N ALA A 19 16.13 1.28 -29.30
CA ALA A 19 16.71 1.56 -27.99
C ALA A 19 15.83 2.51 -27.16
N LEU A 20 15.20 3.50 -27.79
CA LEU A 20 14.28 4.43 -27.15
C LEU A 20 13.00 3.72 -26.66
N VAL A 21 12.45 2.83 -27.48
CA VAL A 21 11.30 1.98 -27.10
C VAL A 21 11.68 1.04 -25.96
N LEU A 22 12.84 0.39 -26.04
CA LEU A 22 13.33 -0.51 -24.99
C LEU A 22 13.56 0.23 -23.67
N PHE A 23 14.10 1.45 -23.74
CA PHE A 23 14.27 2.33 -22.58
C PHE A 23 12.92 2.58 -21.90
N PHE A 24 11.92 3.08 -22.64
CA PHE A 24 10.60 3.31 -22.07
C PHE A 24 9.91 2.03 -21.56
N ALA A 25 10.07 0.91 -22.26
CA ALA A 25 9.53 -0.38 -21.82
C ALA A 25 10.16 -0.82 -20.49
N THR A 26 11.47 -0.66 -20.33
CA THR A 26 12.18 -1.00 -19.09
C THR A 26 11.70 -0.12 -17.93
N PHE A 27 11.53 1.18 -18.17
CA PHE A 27 10.97 2.09 -17.16
C PHE A 27 9.52 1.77 -16.82
N ALA A 28 8.70 1.39 -17.81
CA ALA A 28 7.32 0.97 -17.56
C ALA A 28 7.25 -0.31 -16.71
N ILE A 29 8.13 -1.28 -16.96
CA ILE A 29 8.25 -2.50 -16.15
C ILE A 29 8.72 -2.16 -14.73
N PHE A 30 9.71 -1.27 -14.60
CA PHE A 30 10.21 -0.80 -13.31
C PHE A 30 9.10 -0.11 -12.50
N GLU A 31 8.40 0.85 -13.10
CA GLU A 31 7.29 1.57 -12.46
C GLU A 31 6.16 0.62 -12.04
N SER A 32 5.81 -0.35 -12.91
CA SER A 32 4.81 -1.37 -12.58
C SER A 32 5.23 -2.24 -11.41
N SER A 33 6.51 -2.63 -11.36
CA SER A 33 7.06 -3.44 -10.26
C SER A 33 7.06 -2.66 -8.94
N TYR A 34 7.42 -1.38 -9.00
CA TYR A 34 7.38 -0.48 -7.85
C TYR A 34 5.94 -0.31 -7.32
N GLN A 35 4.97 -0.09 -8.21
CA GLN A 35 3.56 0.00 -7.82
C GLN A 35 3.06 -1.29 -7.16
N ILE A 36 3.37 -2.46 -7.74
CA ILE A 36 2.98 -3.77 -7.19
C ILE A 36 3.61 -3.98 -5.80
N TYR A 37 4.88 -3.62 -5.63
CA TYR A 37 5.57 -3.73 -4.35
C TYR A 37 4.87 -2.89 -3.26
N VAL A 38 4.56 -1.64 -3.55
CA VAL A 38 3.86 -0.74 -2.63
C VAL A 38 2.47 -1.26 -2.25
N VAL A 39 1.72 -1.80 -3.21
CA VAL A 39 0.41 -2.42 -2.94
C VAL A 39 0.55 -3.63 -2.01
N ASN A 40 1.48 -4.54 -2.32
CA ASN A 40 1.71 -5.74 -1.52
C ASN A 40 2.17 -5.39 -0.10
N MET A 41 3.03 -4.39 0.05
CA MET A 41 3.45 -3.88 1.35
C MET A 41 2.24 -3.36 2.15
N THR A 42 1.39 -2.55 1.53
CA THR A 42 0.19 -1.97 2.16
C THR A 42 -0.78 -3.07 2.61
N GLU A 43 -1.05 -4.07 1.75
CA GLU A 43 -1.87 -5.25 2.07
C GLU A 43 -1.28 -6.09 3.20
N TYR A 44 0.03 -6.37 3.15
CA TYR A 44 0.72 -7.16 4.15
C TYR A 44 0.66 -6.48 5.51
N SER A 45 1.00 -5.19 5.55
CA SER A 45 0.93 -4.39 6.75
C SER A 45 -0.49 -4.36 7.31
N LEU A 46 -1.53 -4.10 6.49
CA LEU A 46 -2.92 -4.13 6.93
C LEU A 46 -3.30 -5.45 7.62
N ARG A 47 -2.97 -6.59 6.99
CA ARG A 47 -3.24 -7.93 7.55
C ARG A 47 -2.52 -8.15 8.88
N GLU A 48 -1.29 -7.68 8.99
CA GLU A 48 -0.49 -7.79 10.20
C GLU A 48 -1.03 -6.93 11.34
N THR A 49 -1.50 -5.71 11.06
CA THR A 49 -2.19 -4.84 12.04
C THR A 49 -3.37 -5.56 12.62
N ILE A 50 -4.25 -6.05 11.74
CA ILE A 50 -5.50 -6.70 12.09
C ILE A 50 -5.24 -7.91 12.98
N ARG A 51 -4.23 -8.71 12.62
CA ARG A 51 -3.82 -9.86 13.39
C ARG A 51 -3.36 -9.48 14.79
N ASN A 52 -2.57 -8.42 14.93
CA ASN A 52 -2.06 -7.97 16.23
C ASN A 52 -3.13 -7.25 17.07
N THR A 53 -4.04 -6.50 16.44
CA THR A 53 -5.18 -5.84 17.11
C THR A 53 -6.15 -6.86 17.71
N LYS A 54 -6.31 -8.03 17.08
CA LYS A 54 -7.09 -9.13 17.67
C LYS A 54 -6.42 -9.72 18.92
N ILE A 55 -5.09 -9.60 19.06
CA ILE A 55 -4.31 -10.17 20.18
C ILE A 55 -4.17 -9.16 21.33
N TYR A 56 -4.07 -7.86 21.03
CA TYR A 56 -3.91 -6.79 22.01
C TYR A 56 -5.05 -5.77 21.90
N GLU A 57 -6.17 -6.05 22.57
CA GLU A 57 -7.23 -5.05 22.76
C GLU A 57 -6.72 -3.94 23.69
N GLY A 58 -6.52 -2.73 23.17
CA GLY A 58 -6.58 -1.55 24.03
C GLY A 58 -5.62 -0.39 23.80
N GLU A 59 -4.60 -0.49 22.95
CA GLU A 59 -3.69 0.66 22.76
C GLU A 59 -3.41 0.96 21.29
N GLY A 60 -3.85 2.16 20.86
CA GLY A 60 -3.31 2.89 19.73
C GLY A 60 -3.03 2.07 18.47
N ILE A 61 -4.07 1.51 17.85
CA ILE A 61 -3.96 0.76 16.57
C ILE A 61 -3.19 1.60 15.52
N ASN A 62 -3.38 2.91 15.55
CA ASN A 62 -2.65 3.87 14.70
C ASN A 62 -1.15 3.93 15.00
N GLU A 63 -0.74 3.97 16.27
CA GLU A 63 0.67 4.06 16.68
C GLU A 63 1.41 2.72 16.48
N GLN A 64 0.80 1.59 16.84
CA GLN A 64 1.41 0.28 16.65
C GLN A 64 1.66 -0.03 15.16
N TYR A 65 0.73 0.38 14.30
CA TYR A 65 0.93 0.26 12.87
C TYR A 65 1.98 1.21 12.33
N GLU A 66 1.95 2.49 12.68
CA GLU A 66 2.94 3.45 12.19
C GLU A 66 4.35 2.97 12.57
N ASN A 67 4.51 2.43 13.78
CA ASN A 67 5.77 1.86 14.24
C ASN A 67 6.15 0.56 13.50
N LYS A 68 5.21 -0.36 13.29
CA LYS A 68 5.48 -1.60 12.53
C LYS A 68 5.81 -1.29 11.07
N PHE A 69 5.07 -0.36 10.49
CA PHE A 69 5.25 0.12 9.13
C PHE A 69 6.60 0.82 8.96
N LYS A 70 6.96 1.71 9.89
CA LYS A 70 8.31 2.28 9.97
C LYS A 70 9.35 1.18 10.09
N SER A 71 9.17 0.18 10.96
CA SER A 71 10.14 -0.92 11.08
C SER A 71 10.30 -1.74 9.79
N LEU A 72 9.23 -1.93 9.00
CA LEU A 72 9.30 -2.65 7.73
C LEU A 72 9.95 -1.82 6.61
N ILE A 73 9.90 -0.48 6.68
CA ILE A 73 10.55 0.41 5.72
C ILE A 73 11.99 0.76 6.12
N GLU A 74 12.21 1.04 7.40
CA GLU A 74 13.48 1.52 7.96
C GLU A 74 14.47 0.39 8.24
N ASP A 75 14.05 -0.88 8.11
CA ASP A 75 15.01 -1.98 8.01
C ASP A 75 15.86 -1.79 6.74
N ASP A 76 17.13 -1.43 6.96
CA ASP A 76 18.15 -1.03 5.98
C ASP A 76 18.39 -2.07 4.84
N ASP A 77 17.89 -3.30 4.98
CA ASP A 77 18.03 -4.37 3.98
C ASP A 77 17.00 -4.31 2.83
N ASN A 78 16.01 -3.42 2.90
CA ASN A 78 14.99 -3.30 1.86
C ASN A 78 15.43 -2.36 0.73
N LEU A 79 15.67 -2.93 -0.47
CA LEU A 79 16.07 -2.21 -1.70
C LEU A 79 15.19 -1.01 -2.09
N TRP A 80 13.98 -0.94 -1.53
CA TRP A 80 12.95 0.05 -1.87
C TRP A 80 12.73 1.12 -0.78
N SER A 81 13.45 1.06 0.35
CA SER A 81 13.33 2.03 1.46
C SER A 81 13.60 3.47 1.00
N PHE A 82 14.53 3.66 0.06
CA PHE A 82 14.83 4.97 -0.52
C PHE A 82 13.70 5.54 -1.41
N LEU A 83 12.85 4.69 -2.00
CA LEU A 83 11.77 5.13 -2.87
C LEU A 83 10.45 5.38 -2.11
N ILE A 84 10.33 4.84 -0.89
CA ILE A 84 9.08 4.84 -0.13
C ILE A 84 9.23 5.73 1.10
N ASP A 85 8.52 6.84 1.08
CA ASP A 85 8.42 7.74 2.22
C ASP A 85 7.34 7.24 3.19
N SER A 86 7.78 6.87 4.40
CA SER A 86 6.90 6.37 5.47
C SER A 86 5.88 7.41 5.93
N SER A 87 6.17 8.71 5.79
CA SER A 87 5.27 9.81 6.19
C SER A 87 4.01 9.94 5.31
N ARG A 88 3.96 9.20 4.19
CA ARG A 88 2.85 9.21 3.23
C ARG A 88 1.81 8.13 3.49
N PHE A 89 2.00 7.37 4.56
CA PHE A 89 1.03 6.40 5.05
C PHE A 89 0.06 7.05 6.01
N SER A 90 -1.22 6.65 5.90
CA SER A 90 -2.29 7.07 6.79
C SER A 90 -3.21 5.88 7.04
N ILE A 91 -3.73 5.79 8.26
CA ILE A 91 -4.72 4.80 8.65
C ILE A 91 -5.95 5.52 9.14
N ALA A 92 -7.12 4.99 8.80
CA ALA A 92 -8.38 5.35 9.39
C ALA A 92 -9.05 4.08 9.92
N GLY A 93 -9.35 4.06 11.23
CA GLY A 93 -10.21 3.06 11.86
C GLY A 93 -11.62 3.63 12.06
N GLN A 94 -12.63 2.85 11.67
CA GLN A 94 -14.03 3.14 11.92
C GLN A 94 -14.70 1.97 12.65
N TYR A 95 -15.30 2.23 13.79
CA TYR A 95 -15.80 1.20 14.72
C TYR A 95 -17.31 1.26 14.84
N PHE A 96 -17.93 0.09 14.86
CA PHE A 96 -19.38 -0.07 14.83
C PHE A 96 -19.83 -0.95 16.00
N LYS A 97 -20.88 -0.51 16.69
CA LYS A 97 -21.47 -1.26 17.81
C LYS A 97 -22.19 -2.51 17.34
N THR A 98 -22.94 -2.38 16.25
CA THR A 98 -23.80 -3.44 15.71
C THR A 98 -23.66 -3.56 14.20
N TYR A 99 -24.08 -4.70 13.66
CA TYR A 99 -24.12 -4.91 12.21
C TYR A 99 -25.07 -3.91 11.51
N ASP A 100 -26.18 -3.55 12.16
CA ASP A 100 -27.11 -2.55 11.63
C ASP A 100 -26.45 -1.16 11.54
N ASP A 101 -25.61 -0.80 12.52
CA ASP A 101 -24.83 0.45 12.46
C ASP A 101 -23.79 0.44 11.34
N PHE A 102 -23.22 -0.74 11.03
CA PHE A 102 -22.33 -0.92 9.88
C PHE A 102 -23.07 -0.70 8.55
N VAL A 103 -24.23 -1.33 8.36
CA VAL A 103 -25.06 -1.15 7.17
C VAL A 103 -25.55 0.30 7.03
N ALA A 104 -25.84 0.97 8.15
CA ALA A 104 -26.26 2.36 8.19
C ALA A 104 -25.09 3.37 8.13
N ASN A 105 -23.84 2.91 8.05
CA ASN A 105 -22.61 3.70 8.08
C ASN A 105 -22.53 4.70 9.26
N ARG A 106 -22.88 4.23 10.46
CA ARG A 106 -22.84 5.01 11.71
C ARG A 106 -21.66 4.62 12.58
N GLY A 107 -20.47 4.61 11.99
CA GLY A 107 -19.25 4.25 12.70
C GLY A 107 -18.60 5.43 13.40
N HIS A 108 -17.89 5.15 14.49
CA HIS A 108 -17.11 6.11 15.27
C HIS A 108 -15.62 5.99 14.94
N SER A 109 -14.87 7.09 14.94
CA SER A 109 -13.41 7.06 14.79
C SER A 109 -12.71 6.72 16.12
N ASP A 110 -11.42 6.34 16.05
CA ASP A 110 -10.56 5.97 17.18
C ASP A 110 -10.55 6.94 18.38
N GLN A 111 -10.88 8.21 18.16
CA GLN A 111 -10.85 9.23 19.22
C GLN A 111 -12.04 9.07 20.18
N GLY A 112 -11.80 8.37 21.30
CA GLY A 112 -12.72 8.34 22.44
C GLY A 112 -13.75 7.21 22.41
N LEU A 113 -13.37 6.03 21.91
CA LEU A 113 -14.18 4.83 22.00
C LEU A 113 -14.37 4.43 23.48
N ASN A 114 -15.54 4.75 24.03
CA ASN A 114 -15.93 4.43 25.40
C ASN A 114 -17.01 3.35 25.44
N PHE A 115 -17.08 2.51 24.41
CA PHE A 115 -18.12 1.50 24.23
C PHE A 115 -17.55 0.24 23.59
N ASN A 116 -18.14 -0.91 23.89
CA ASN A 116 -17.77 -2.18 23.25
C ASN A 116 -18.28 -2.21 21.80
N TYR A 117 -17.44 -2.62 20.86
CA TYR A 117 -17.70 -2.59 19.42
C TYR A 117 -17.52 -3.99 18.84
N ASN A 118 -18.51 -4.43 18.07
CA ASN A 118 -18.51 -5.78 17.49
C ASN A 118 -17.88 -5.79 16.09
N LEU A 119 -17.84 -4.65 15.39
CA LEU A 119 -17.20 -4.56 14.08
C LEU A 119 -16.23 -3.38 14.02
N ALA A 120 -15.16 -3.55 13.27
CA ALA A 120 -14.20 -2.49 12.95
C ALA A 120 -13.85 -2.53 11.47
N GLU A 121 -13.92 -1.40 10.79
CA GLU A 121 -13.39 -1.21 9.45
C GLU A 121 -12.06 -0.47 9.55
N ILE A 122 -10.99 -1.11 9.09
CA ILE A 122 -9.65 -0.50 9.06
C ILE A 122 -9.30 -0.23 7.60
N THR A 123 -9.02 1.03 7.30
CA THR A 123 -8.54 1.47 5.99
C THR A 123 -7.11 1.97 6.12
N VAL A 124 -6.21 1.36 5.37
CA VAL A 124 -4.83 1.83 5.21
C VAL A 124 -4.71 2.50 3.85
N THR A 125 -4.15 3.70 3.82
CA THR A 125 -3.92 4.48 2.60
C THR A 125 -2.45 4.86 2.46
N TYR A 126 -1.91 4.65 1.27
CA TYR A 126 -0.60 5.16 0.87
C TYR A 126 -0.72 6.14 -0.29
N ARG A 127 -0.12 7.33 -0.14
CA ARG A 127 -0.03 8.28 -1.24
C ARG A 127 1.13 7.96 -2.18
N TYR A 128 0.83 7.23 -3.24
CA TYR A 128 1.76 6.88 -4.29
C TYR A 128 2.08 8.10 -5.18
N THR A 129 3.37 8.42 -5.29
CA THR A 129 3.87 9.36 -6.30
C THR A 129 4.69 8.59 -7.33
N PRO A 130 4.31 8.68 -8.62
CA PRO A 130 5.09 8.09 -9.70
C PRO A 130 6.52 8.62 -9.72
N VAL A 131 7.50 7.76 -9.96
CA VAL A 131 8.91 8.19 -10.07
C VAL A 131 9.10 9.05 -11.32
N ILE A 132 8.36 8.75 -12.38
CA ILE A 132 8.36 9.51 -13.62
C ILE A 132 7.01 10.20 -13.79
N LYS A 133 7.02 11.53 -13.65
CA LYS A 133 5.87 12.39 -13.95
C LYS A 133 5.73 12.61 -15.47
N LEU A 134 5.54 11.53 -16.23
CA LEU A 134 5.17 11.64 -17.64
C LEU A 134 3.71 12.11 -17.75
N ALA A 135 3.36 12.81 -18.82
CA ALA A 135 2.09 13.51 -18.98
C ALA A 135 0.87 12.62 -18.62
N GLY A 136 0.22 12.93 -17.49
CA GLY A 136 -0.95 12.20 -16.96
C GLY A 136 -0.70 11.34 -15.72
N ALA A 137 0.56 11.13 -15.31
CA ALA A 137 0.90 10.46 -14.07
C ALA A 137 0.70 11.41 -12.88
N ALA A 138 -0.49 11.36 -12.29
CA ALA A 138 -0.83 12.09 -11.06
C ALA A 138 -0.51 11.23 -9.82
N ASP A 139 -0.35 11.90 -8.68
CA ASP A 139 -0.33 11.22 -7.38
C ASP A 139 -1.64 10.45 -7.21
N ARG A 140 -1.55 9.22 -6.69
CA ARG A 140 -2.70 8.34 -6.48
C ARG A 140 -2.66 7.79 -5.08
N ASP A 141 -3.82 7.77 -4.44
CA ASP A 141 -3.96 7.09 -3.16
C ASP A 141 -4.22 5.61 -3.43
N ILE A 142 -3.34 4.76 -2.93
CA ILE A 142 -3.50 3.31 -2.90
C ILE A 142 -4.08 3.00 -1.53
N SER A 143 -5.36 2.63 -1.48
CA SER A 143 -6.02 2.24 -0.24
C SER A 143 -6.41 0.77 -0.24
N SER A 144 -6.32 0.14 0.91
CA SER A 144 -6.88 -1.19 1.18
C SER A 144 -7.70 -1.12 2.46
N THR A 145 -8.90 -1.68 2.42
CA THR A 145 -9.88 -1.65 3.51
C THR A 145 -10.26 -3.06 3.88
N MET A 146 -10.29 -3.35 5.19
CA MET A 146 -10.74 -4.64 5.71
C MET A 146 -11.72 -4.43 6.87
N VAL A 147 -12.80 -5.20 6.85
CA VAL A 147 -13.79 -5.24 7.92
C VAL A 147 -13.51 -6.44 8.82
N LEU A 148 -13.48 -6.17 10.11
CA LEU A 148 -13.23 -7.12 11.18
C LEU A 148 -14.51 -7.31 11.96
N ASN A 149 -14.80 -8.56 12.28
CA ASN A 149 -15.76 -8.91 13.30
C ASN A 149 -14.97 -9.23 14.57
N LEU A 150 -15.20 -8.44 15.61
CA LEU A 150 -14.55 -8.55 16.90
C LEU A 150 -15.47 -9.39 17.79
N GLU A 151 -15.61 -10.65 17.40
CA GLU A 151 -16.14 -11.65 18.31
C GLU A 151 -15.04 -11.89 19.35
N HIS A 152 -15.29 -11.44 20.57
CA HIS A 152 -14.48 -11.65 21.77
C HIS A 152 -14.30 -13.18 22.00
N GLU A 153 -13.41 -13.82 21.25
CA GLU A 153 -12.86 -15.12 21.65
C GLU A 153 -11.64 -14.87 22.54
N GLY A 154 -11.90 -14.23 23.68
CA GLY A 154 -11.03 -14.40 24.83
C GLY A 154 -11.05 -15.89 25.19
N TRP A 155 -9.89 -16.53 25.13
CA TRP A 155 -9.74 -17.85 25.74
C TRP A 155 -9.79 -17.62 27.24
N ASP A 156 -10.96 -17.85 27.82
CA ASP A 156 -11.12 -17.94 29.26
C ASP A 156 -10.21 -19.10 29.70
N ASN A 157 -9.16 -18.77 30.45
CA ASN A 157 -8.11 -19.65 30.97
C ASN A 157 -6.93 -19.94 30.02
N ASP A 158 -5.90 -19.08 30.09
CA ASP A 158 -4.51 -19.54 30.06
C ASP A 158 -3.62 -18.51 30.78
N ALA A 159 -3.69 -18.54 32.12
CA ALA A 159 -2.66 -17.99 32.99
C ALA A 159 -2.00 -19.16 33.74
N PRO A 160 -0.70 -19.45 33.54
CA PRO A 160 0.12 -20.06 34.57
C PRO A 160 0.59 -19.02 35.61
#